data_AF-Q8KJU7-F1
#
_entry.id   AF-Q8KJU7-F1
#
_cell.length_a   1.000
_cell.length_b   1.000
_cell.length_c   1.000
_cell.angle_alpha   90.00
_cell.angle_beta   90.00
_cell.angle_gamma   90.00
#
_symmetry.space_group_name_H-M   'P 1'
#
loop_
_entity.id
_entity.type
_entity.pdbx_description
1 polymer ?
#
loop_
_entity_poly.entity_id
_entity_poly.type
_entity_poly.pdbx_seq_one_letter_code
_entity_poly.pdbx_strand_id
1 'polypeptide(L)'
;MAMNKKEKEAFEEARSYRALRFTDHPTSKDLAPGSELITGYDYRKPSFTESMISIKTAWSTRSKHGEGKAPPPANTFGGVSRDGISLYSSRKRALGALRRELEREFARILMKIDDEIAAEEAKEG
;
A
#
# COMPACT_ATOMS: atom_id res chain seq x y z
N MET A 1 -34.23 -3.20 -12.15
CA MET A 1 -34.43 -3.77 -10.80
C MET A 1 -33.34 -3.18 -9.91
N ALA A 2 -33.71 -2.40 -8.89
CA ALA A 2 -32.76 -1.92 -7.89
C ALA A 2 -32.69 -2.94 -6.75
N MET A 3 -31.47 -3.31 -6.32
CA MET A 3 -31.26 -4.22 -5.18
C MET A 3 -31.92 -3.67 -3.91
N ASN A 4 -32.58 -4.53 -3.13
CA ASN A 4 -33.07 -4.17 -1.79
C ASN A 4 -31.88 -4.02 -0.82
N LYS A 5 -32.06 -3.26 0.27
CA LYS A 5 -31.05 -3.00 1.30
C LYS A 5 -30.38 -4.28 1.83
N LYS A 6 -31.17 -5.32 2.13
CA LYS A 6 -30.64 -6.61 2.60
C LYS A 6 -29.74 -7.31 1.57
N GLU A 7 -30.12 -7.24 0.30
CA GLU A 7 -29.35 -7.85 -0.79
C GLU A 7 -28.03 -7.10 -1.01
N LYS A 8 -28.04 -5.78 -0.81
CA LYS A 8 -26.85 -4.94 -0.89
C LYS A 8 -25.86 -5.23 0.26
N GLU A 9 -26.37 -5.38 1.48
CA GLU A 9 -25.54 -5.74 2.65
C GLU A 9 -24.87 -7.10 2.47
N ALA A 10 -25.64 -8.12 2.10
CA ALA A 10 -25.12 -9.46 1.82
C ALA A 10 -24.09 -9.47 0.67
N PHE A 11 -24.30 -8.61 -0.34
CA PHE A 11 -23.36 -8.47 -1.44
C PHE A 11 -22.02 -7.85 -1.00
N GLU A 12 -22.04 -6.78 -0.20
CA GLU A 12 -20.80 -6.15 0.28
C GLU A 12 -20.05 -7.05 1.28
N GLU A 13 -20.76 -7.83 2.09
CA GLU A 13 -20.17 -8.84 2.97
C GLU A 13 -19.51 -9.98 2.17
N ALA A 14 -20.20 -10.52 1.16
CA ALA A 14 -19.61 -11.53 0.28
C ALA A 14 -18.38 -10.97 -0.48
N ARG A 15 -18.39 -9.68 -0.82
CA ARG A 15 -17.27 -9.00 -1.46
C ARG A 15 -16.10 -8.80 -0.50
N SER A 16 -16.35 -8.47 0.76
CA SER A 16 -15.30 -8.29 1.77
C SER A 16 -14.57 -9.60 2.07
N TYR A 17 -15.30 -10.73 2.18
CA TYR A 17 -14.67 -12.04 2.37
C TYR A 17 -13.79 -12.47 1.20
N ARG A 18 -14.17 -12.14 -0.04
CA ARG A 18 -13.29 -12.37 -1.20
C ARG A 18 -11.98 -11.60 -1.09
N ALA A 19 -11.97 -10.46 -0.41
CA ALA A 19 -10.78 -9.65 -0.17
C ALA A 19 -9.86 -10.24 0.91
N LEU A 20 -10.15 -11.40 1.51
CA LEU A 20 -9.22 -12.11 2.41
C LEU A 20 -8.25 -13.05 1.66
N ARG A 21 -8.36 -13.16 0.33
CA ARG A 21 -7.49 -14.04 -0.48
C ARG A 21 -6.09 -13.46 -0.65
N PHE A 22 -5.07 -14.32 -0.63
CA PHE A 22 -3.72 -13.95 -1.03
C PHE A 22 -3.66 -13.70 -2.53
N THR A 23 -3.05 -12.58 -2.90
CA THR A 23 -2.89 -12.18 -4.29
C THR A 23 -1.45 -12.39 -4.75
N ASP A 24 -1.25 -12.59 -6.05
CA ASP A 24 0.09 -12.64 -6.66
C ASP A 24 0.32 -11.38 -7.50
N HIS A 25 0.65 -10.29 -6.82
CA HIS A 25 0.97 -9.02 -7.45
C HIS A 25 2.47 -8.74 -7.38
N PRO A 26 3.09 -8.17 -8.44
CA PRO A 26 4.46 -7.71 -8.38
C PRO A 26 4.63 -6.65 -7.29
N THR A 27 5.52 -6.92 -6.33
CA THR A 27 5.73 -6.06 -5.16
C THR A 27 6.96 -5.16 -5.28
N SER A 28 7.84 -5.43 -6.24
CA SER A 28 9.10 -4.70 -6.39
C SER A 28 8.90 -3.40 -7.16
N LYS A 29 9.54 -2.34 -6.67
CA LYS A 29 9.73 -1.11 -7.42
C LYS A 29 10.63 -1.38 -8.64
N ASP A 30 10.26 -0.86 -9.78
CA ASP A 30 10.86 -1.18 -11.08
C ASP A 30 11.48 0.01 -11.80
N LEU A 31 11.33 1.22 -11.25
CA LEU A 31 12.03 2.41 -11.70
C LEU A 31 13.14 2.73 -10.71
N ALA A 32 14.39 2.51 -11.10
CA ALA A 32 15.55 2.85 -10.28
C ALA A 32 15.96 4.32 -10.49
N PRO A 33 16.36 5.04 -9.42
CA PRO A 33 16.82 6.42 -9.55
C PRO A 33 18.17 6.48 -10.26
N GLY A 34 18.27 7.35 -11.27
CA GLY A 34 19.48 7.58 -12.06
C GLY A 34 19.93 9.04 -12.01
N SER A 35 20.88 9.42 -12.88
CA SER A 35 21.26 10.83 -13.07
C SER A 35 20.08 11.69 -13.52
N GLU A 36 19.15 11.10 -14.26
CA GLU A 36 17.94 11.75 -14.76
C GLU A 36 16.77 11.67 -13.78
N LEU A 37 15.84 12.60 -13.94
CA LEU A 37 14.59 12.63 -13.20
C LEU A 37 13.67 11.52 -13.71
N ILE A 38 13.32 10.59 -12.82
CA ILE A 38 12.25 9.61 -13.03
C ILE A 38 10.97 10.08 -12.36
N THR A 39 9.83 9.72 -12.94
CA THR A 39 8.51 9.91 -12.34
C THR A 39 7.78 8.59 -12.29
N GLY A 40 6.95 8.40 -11.27
CA GLY A 40 6.22 7.17 -11.05
C GLY A 40 5.27 7.29 -9.88
N TYR A 41 5.05 6.18 -9.21
CA TYR A 41 4.15 6.08 -8.07
C TYR A 41 4.89 5.54 -6.86
N ASP A 42 4.44 5.99 -5.70
CA ASP A 42 4.79 5.38 -4.44
C ASP A 42 3.57 5.37 -3.53
N TYR A 43 3.62 4.59 -2.46
CA TYR A 43 2.63 4.65 -1.41
C TYR A 43 3.31 4.85 -0.07
N ARG A 44 2.68 5.62 0.80
CA ARG A 44 3.11 5.70 2.19
C ARG A 44 2.58 4.45 2.89
N LYS A 45 3.42 3.81 3.71
CA LYS A 45 2.95 2.74 4.60
C LYS A 45 1.78 3.29 5.43
N PRO A 46 0.59 2.68 5.38
CA PRO A 46 -0.54 3.22 6.08
C PRO A 46 -0.33 3.08 7.59
N SER A 47 -0.55 4.16 8.36
CA SER A 47 -0.84 4.03 9.79
C SER A 47 -2.29 3.55 9.92
N PHE A 48 -2.49 2.24 9.77
CA PHE A 48 -3.68 1.43 10.11
C PHE A 48 -5.07 2.10 10.09
N THR A 49 -5.32 3.02 9.16
CA THR A 49 -6.62 3.67 8.95
C THR A 49 -6.91 3.64 7.45
N GLU A 50 -8.14 3.28 7.09
CA GLU A 50 -8.57 3.15 5.69
C GLU A 50 -8.39 4.46 4.92
N SER A 51 -8.51 5.60 5.61
CA SER A 51 -8.27 6.95 5.09
C SER A 51 -6.82 7.25 4.72
N MET A 52 -5.86 6.40 5.10
CA MET A 52 -4.43 6.59 4.80
C MET A 52 -3.91 5.71 3.65
N ILE A 53 -4.75 4.86 3.05
CA ILE A 53 -4.40 4.13 1.83
C ILE A 53 -4.36 5.12 0.66
N SER A 54 -3.19 5.69 0.40
CA SER A 54 -2.98 6.66 -0.68
C SER A 54 -1.80 6.26 -1.57
N ILE A 55 -2.10 6.06 -2.85
CA ILE A 55 -1.06 6.00 -3.89
C ILE A 55 -0.84 7.42 -4.37
N LYS A 56 0.40 7.88 -4.28
CA LYS A 56 0.80 9.21 -4.71
C LYS A 56 1.68 9.13 -5.94
N THR A 57 1.57 10.12 -6.82
CA THR A 57 2.60 10.36 -7.82
C THR A 57 3.86 10.81 -7.09
N ALA A 58 5.01 10.37 -7.55
CA ALA A 58 6.30 10.70 -6.98
C ALA A 58 7.33 10.87 -8.09
N TRP A 59 8.43 11.51 -7.75
CA TRP A 59 9.56 11.71 -8.63
C TRP A 59 10.85 11.49 -7.86
N SER A 60 11.88 11.04 -8.55
CA SER A 60 13.20 10.80 -7.97
C SER A 60 14.30 11.12 -8.96
N THR A 61 15.41 11.63 -8.46
CA THR A 61 16.72 11.65 -9.12
C THR A 61 17.68 10.79 -8.30
N ARG A 62 18.96 10.74 -8.65
CA ARG A 62 20.01 10.03 -7.89
C ARG A 62 20.08 10.47 -6.43
N SER A 63 19.89 11.75 -6.14
CA SER A 63 20.19 12.34 -4.83
C SER A 63 18.99 12.92 -4.09
N LYS A 64 17.82 12.95 -4.75
CA LYS A 64 16.62 13.61 -4.21
C LYS A 64 15.36 12.90 -4.67
N HIS A 65 14.32 12.97 -3.86
CA HIS A 65 12.99 12.54 -4.26
C HIS A 65 11.90 13.41 -3.63
N GLY A 66 10.70 13.36 -4.20
CA GLY A 66 9.54 14.04 -3.66
C GLY A 66 8.23 13.43 -4.11
N GLU A 67 7.16 13.85 -3.43
CA GLU A 67 5.78 13.51 -3.79
C GLU A 67 5.20 14.61 -4.71
N GLY A 68 4.19 14.26 -5.51
CA GLY A 68 3.47 15.20 -6.37
C GLY A 68 4.08 15.40 -7.76
N LYS A 69 3.78 16.55 -8.38
CA LYS A 69 4.33 16.93 -9.69
C LYS A 69 5.81 17.24 -9.55
N ALA A 70 6.64 16.71 -10.45
CA ALA A 70 8.07 17.00 -10.44
C ALA A 70 8.32 18.52 -10.59
N PRO A 71 9.23 19.10 -9.77
CA PRO A 71 9.55 20.50 -9.88
C PRO A 71 10.24 20.80 -11.22
N PRO A 72 10.03 21.99 -11.81
CA PRO A 72 10.79 22.39 -12.98
C PRO A 72 12.28 22.51 -12.63
N PRO A 73 13.18 22.32 -13.61
CA PRO A 73 14.63 22.20 -13.39
C PRO A 73 15.28 23.42 -12.70
N ALA A 74 14.63 24.59 -12.72
CA ALA A 74 15.12 25.82 -12.11
C ALA A 74 14.59 26.10 -10.68
N ASN A 75 13.66 25.30 -10.15
CA ASN A 75 13.07 25.56 -8.84
C ASN A 75 13.82 24.85 -7.71
N THR A 76 14.14 25.64 -6.68
CA THR A 76 14.65 25.19 -5.40
C THR A 76 13.69 24.16 -4.80
N PHE A 77 14.20 22.96 -4.61
CA PHE A 77 13.54 21.79 -4.04
C PHE A 77 13.05 22.03 -2.60
N GLY A 78 11.93 22.74 -2.42
CA GLY A 78 11.25 22.87 -1.12
C GLY A 78 10.44 21.60 -0.79
N GLY A 79 10.60 21.06 0.42
CA GLY A 79 9.89 19.84 0.85
C GLY A 79 10.45 18.53 0.28
N VAL A 80 11.75 18.49 -0.03
CA VAL A 80 12.40 17.40 -0.76
C VAL A 80 13.26 16.57 0.15
N SER A 81 13.09 15.26 0.05
CA SER A 81 13.88 14.29 0.81
C SER A 81 15.20 14.03 0.10
N ARG A 82 16.23 13.75 0.91
CA ARG A 82 17.54 13.33 0.42
C ARG A 82 17.49 11.87 -0.01
N ASP A 83 18.44 11.51 -0.87
CA ASP A 83 18.64 10.20 -1.50
C ASP A 83 17.57 9.83 -2.53
N GLY A 84 18.00 9.31 -3.67
CA GLY A 84 17.08 8.79 -4.67
C GLY A 84 16.37 7.53 -4.16
N ILE A 85 15.08 7.40 -4.44
CA ILE A 85 14.32 6.18 -4.18
C ILE A 85 13.88 5.54 -5.48
N SER A 86 13.79 4.22 -5.47
CA SER A 86 13.07 3.53 -6.53
C SER A 86 11.58 3.86 -6.46
N LEU A 87 10.89 3.80 -7.59
CA LEU A 87 9.45 4.06 -7.75
C LEU A 87 8.76 2.90 -8.48
N TYR A 88 7.43 2.84 -8.40
CA TYR A 88 6.62 1.98 -9.25
C TYR A 88 6.31 2.67 -10.57
N SER A 89 6.46 1.97 -11.69
CA SER A 89 6.13 2.48 -13.03
C SER A 89 4.65 2.74 -13.25
N SER A 90 3.77 2.12 -12.46
CA SER A 90 2.32 2.28 -12.60
C SER A 90 1.59 2.25 -11.27
N ARG A 91 0.43 2.92 -11.23
CA ARG A 91 -0.49 2.90 -10.09
C ARG A 91 -0.94 1.48 -9.75
N LYS A 92 -1.11 0.61 -10.75
CA LYS A 92 -1.48 -0.80 -10.56
C LYS A 92 -0.41 -1.57 -9.78
N ARG A 93 0.87 -1.38 -10.11
CA ARG A 93 1.99 -2.00 -9.37
C ARG A 93 2.05 -1.49 -7.94
N ALA A 94 1.93 -0.18 -7.73
CA ALA A 94 1.91 0.40 -6.39
C ALA A 94 0.73 -0.14 -5.53
N LEU A 95 -0.47 -0.26 -6.10
CA LEU A 95 -1.61 -0.88 -5.42
C LEU A 95 -1.39 -2.36 -5.10
N GLY A 96 -0.81 -3.11 -6.04
CA GLY A 96 -0.50 -4.52 -5.85
C GLY A 96 0.53 -4.74 -4.74
N ALA A 97 1.56 -3.90 -4.69
CA ALA A 97 2.55 -3.92 -3.63
C ALA A 97 1.95 -3.54 -2.26
N LEU A 98 1.15 -2.47 -2.19
CA LEU A 98 0.42 -2.09 -0.98
C LEU A 98 -0.50 -3.21 -0.48
N ARG A 99 -1.22 -3.86 -1.40
CA ARG A 99 -2.07 -5.01 -1.08
C ARG A 99 -1.27 -6.13 -0.44
N ARG A 100 -0.11 -6.50 -0.99
CA ARG A 100 0.75 -7.55 -0.45
C ARG A 100 1.35 -7.18 0.91
N GLU A 101 1.67 -5.91 1.12
CA GLU A 101 2.13 -5.45 2.42
C GLU A 101 1.04 -5.57 3.48
N LEU A 102 -0.20 -5.16 3.17
CA LEU A 102 -1.35 -5.32 4.06
C LEU A 102 -1.66 -6.80 4.34
N GLU A 103 -1.62 -7.68 3.32
CA GLU A 103 -1.80 -9.12 3.51
C GLU A 103 -0.81 -9.69 4.54
N ARG A 104 0.46 -9.31 4.45
CA ARG A 104 1.49 -9.76 5.39
C ARG A 104 1.31 -9.19 6.79
N GLU A 105 0.95 -7.91 6.89
CA GLU A 105 0.76 -7.24 8.17
C GLU A 105 -0.43 -7.83 8.92
N PHE A 106 -1.58 -7.96 8.26
CA PHE A 106 -2.77 -8.56 8.87
C PHE A 106 -2.59 -10.03 9.18
N ALA A 107 -1.90 -10.80 8.33
CA ALA A 107 -1.56 -12.19 8.66
C ALA A 107 -0.72 -12.26 9.96
N ARG A 108 0.27 -11.37 10.13
CA ARG A 108 1.06 -11.32 11.38
C ARG A 108 0.22 -10.97 12.60
N ILE A 109 -0.68 -9.98 12.46
CA ILE A 109 -1.57 -9.56 13.55
C ILE A 109 -2.51 -10.71 13.93
N LEU A 110 -3.13 -11.37 12.95
CA LEU A 110 -4.03 -12.50 13.19
C LEU A 110 -3.29 -13.67 13.85
N MET A 111 -2.09 -14.03 13.38
CA MET A 111 -1.27 -15.06 14.03
C MET A 111 -1.02 -14.75 15.51
N LYS A 112 -0.72 -13.50 15.86
CA LYS A 112 -0.52 -13.10 17.26
C LYS A 112 -1.80 -13.27 18.10
N ILE A 113 -2.95 -12.92 17.53
CA ILE A 113 -4.25 -13.09 18.20
C ILE A 113 -4.55 -14.58 18.38
N ASP A 114 -4.32 -15.40 17.36
CA ASP A 114 -4.54 -16.85 17.42
C ASP A 114 -3.65 -17.49 18.52
N ASP A 115 -2.39 -17.06 18.63
CA ASP A 115 -1.48 -17.50 19.70
C ASP A 115 -2.00 -17.10 21.10
N GLU A 116 -2.53 -15.88 21.25
CA GLU A 116 -3.13 -15.40 22.51
C GLU A 116 -4.40 -16.18 22.88
N ILE A 117 -5.27 -16.48 21.90
CA ILE A 117 -6.47 -17.31 22.10
C ILE A 117 -6.08 -18.70 22.60
N ALA A 118 -5.13 -19.35 21.91
CA ALA A 118 -4.66 -20.68 22.30
C ALA A 118 -4.05 -20.69 23.71
N ALA A 119 -3.38 -19.61 24.11
CA ALA A 119 -2.83 -19.47 25.45
C ALA A 119 -3.91 -19.31 26.54
N GLU A 120 -5.04 -18.67 26.24
CA GLU A 120 -6.19 -18.60 27.16
C GLU A 120 -6.93 -19.93 27.25
N GLU A 121 -7.17 -20.60 26.11
CA GLU A 121 -7.80 -21.93 26.08
C GLU A 121 -7.02 -22.97 26.91
N ALA A 122 -5.68 -22.88 26.90
CA ALA A 122 -4.82 -23.76 27.70
C ALA A 122 -4.85 -23.48 29.21
N LYS A 123 -5.36 -22.33 29.66
CA LYS A 123 -5.55 -22.02 31.10
C LYS A 123 -6.91 -22.49 31.62
N GLU A 124 -7.89 -22.64 30.74
CA GLU A 124 -9.25 -23.07 31.08
C GLU A 124 -9.39 -24.61 31.18
N GLY A 125 -8.42 -25.36 30.65
CA GLY A 125 -8.33 -26.83 30.75
C GLY A 125 -7.40 -27.32 31.87
#